data_AF-A0A0M9GK38-F1
#
_entry.id   AF-A0A0M9GK38-F1
#
_cell.length_a   1.000
_cell.length_b   1.000
_cell.length_c   1.000
_cell.angle_alpha   90.00
_cell.angle_beta   90.00
_cell.angle_gamma   90.00
#
_symmetry.space_group_name_H-M   'P 1'
#
loop_
_entity.id
_entity.type
_entity.pdbx_description
1 polymer ?
#
loop_
_entity_poly.entity_id
_entity_poly.type
_entity_poly.pdbx_seq_one_letter_code
_entity_poly.pdbx_strand_id
1 'polypeptide(L)'
;MDNLPAGPMLAVLALLILWSALFTAIEVAQHLLTAQRPASRAGDRPAARLSFPRESLILCNTLCRIVVVIIATLLSLLLWGNHGPWLACLGSAVALLVLADYLPRLLAARYPEAMLAVGNALLGIPLKIVYPAAWLLNGSARLLLKPFISKAGAVRQSDEDMPPVDLEEPGKEHSTRPQLLSGIHALDNITVNDILVPRSEVDGINLDDPIEDIIVQLRNSKRTRLPVFHSDINQVEAVLNTRQVRHLLPDASLTLPALLSACHEPYFVPESTPLQLQLLNFHKQQRRLGMVVDEYGEVLGIVTLEDILEEIVGEFENEHSLDNPHIHPQADGRLVIEGAASIRELNKSLGWHLPCDGPKTLNGLVTEALETIPESAVCLKIGRYRLEILETEDNRVSRVLAWHTSAPPTPPSP
;
A
#
# COMPACT_ATOMS: atom_id res chain seq x y z
N MET A 1 -6.52 -27.10 -61.76
CA MET A 1 -5.82 -26.42 -60.65
C MET A 1 -6.07 -27.26 -59.42
N ASP A 2 -5.03 -27.96 -59.03
CA ASP A 2 -5.03 -29.25 -58.34
C ASP A 2 -5.76 -29.26 -56.99
N ASN A 3 -6.38 -30.40 -56.70
CA ASN A 3 -7.04 -30.70 -55.43
C ASN A 3 -6.08 -30.44 -54.26
N LEU A 4 -6.15 -29.26 -53.65
CA LEU A 4 -5.62 -29.04 -52.31
C LEU A 4 -6.34 -30.04 -51.40
N PRO A 5 -5.64 -31.03 -50.83
CA PRO A 5 -6.34 -32.04 -50.06
C PRO A 5 -6.88 -31.36 -48.80
N ALA A 6 -8.18 -31.55 -48.50
CA ALA A 6 -8.80 -30.92 -47.34
C ALA A 6 -8.15 -31.36 -46.01
N GLY A 7 -7.55 -32.56 -45.98
CA GLY A 7 -6.83 -33.12 -44.84
C GLY A 7 -5.68 -32.26 -44.30
N PRO A 8 -4.64 -31.92 -45.09
CA PRO A 8 -3.56 -31.07 -44.64
C PRO A 8 -4.02 -29.66 -44.23
N MET A 9 -5.04 -29.08 -44.88
CA MET A 9 -5.58 -27.78 -44.47
C MET A 9 -6.22 -27.82 -43.07
N LEU A 10 -6.97 -28.88 -42.76
CA LEU A 10 -7.53 -29.10 -41.43
C LEU A 10 -6.43 -29.35 -40.38
N ALA A 11 -5.37 -30.09 -40.74
CA ALA A 11 -4.23 -30.32 -39.86
C ALA A 11 -3.48 -29.02 -39.54
N VAL A 12 -3.25 -28.17 -40.54
CA VAL A 12 -2.64 -26.85 -40.36
C VAL A 12 -3.53 -25.94 -39.51
N LEU A 13 -4.85 -25.96 -39.71
CA LEU A 13 -5.80 -25.19 -38.93
C LEU A 13 -5.78 -25.61 -37.45
N ALA A 14 -5.82 -26.92 -37.17
CA ALA A 14 -5.73 -27.43 -35.79
C ALA A 14 -4.40 -27.06 -35.12
N LEU A 15 -3.29 -27.15 -35.86
CA LEU A 15 -1.98 -26.73 -35.38
C LEU A 15 -1.96 -25.24 -35.03
N LEU A 16 -2.48 -24.38 -35.90
CA LEU A 16 -2.50 -22.92 -35.67
C LEU A 16 -3.37 -22.53 -34.45
N ILE A 17 -4.49 -23.22 -34.23
CA ILE A 17 -5.32 -23.02 -33.03
C ILE A 17 -4.53 -23.42 -31.77
N LEU A 18 -3.80 -24.53 -31.80
CA LEU A 18 -2.96 -24.98 -30.69
C LEU A 18 -1.86 -23.95 -30.37
N TRP A 19 -1.20 -23.41 -31.39
CA TRP A 19 -0.19 -22.35 -31.22
C TRP A 19 -0.81 -21.06 -30.66
N SER A 20 -1.96 -20.62 -31.16
CA SER A 20 -2.67 -19.45 -30.63
C SER A 20 -3.10 -19.64 -29.17
N ALA A 21 -3.53 -20.85 -28.80
CA ALA A 21 -3.82 -21.20 -27.41
C ALA A 21 -2.58 -21.12 -26.52
N LEU A 22 -1.45 -21.65 -26.99
CA LEU A 22 -0.17 -21.58 -26.27
C LEU A 22 0.28 -20.13 -26.05
N PHE A 23 0.21 -19.28 -27.09
CA PHE A 23 0.55 -17.86 -26.96
C PHE A 23 -0.30 -17.17 -25.90
N THR A 24 -1.62 -17.37 -25.95
CA THR A 24 -2.56 -16.79 -25.00
C THR A 24 -2.30 -17.28 -23.57
N ALA A 25 -1.96 -18.57 -23.39
CA ALA A 25 -1.61 -19.12 -22.08
C ALA A 25 -0.34 -18.48 -21.49
N ILE A 26 0.69 -18.26 -22.31
CA ILE A 26 1.97 -17.67 -21.87
C ILE A 26 1.79 -16.19 -21.51
N GLU A 27 1.01 -15.45 -22.29
CA GLU A 27 0.67 -14.06 -22.03
C GLU A 27 -0.01 -13.92 -20.66
N VAL A 28 -1.06 -14.71 -20.43
CA VAL A 28 -1.82 -14.70 -19.18
C VAL A 28 -0.97 -15.16 -18.00
N ALA A 29 -0.16 -16.20 -18.17
CA ALA A 29 0.75 -16.68 -17.14
C ALA A 29 1.78 -15.62 -16.72
N GLN A 30 2.31 -14.86 -17.70
CA GLN A 30 3.19 -13.76 -17.41
C GLN A 30 2.48 -12.65 -16.63
N HIS A 31 1.28 -12.26 -17.03
CA HIS A 31 0.48 -11.24 -16.33
C HIS A 31 0.24 -11.63 -14.87
N LEU A 32 -0.19 -12.88 -14.63
CA LEU A 32 -0.43 -13.40 -13.29
C LEU A 32 0.83 -13.40 -12.43
N LEU A 33 1.98 -13.83 -12.96
CA LEU A 33 3.25 -13.83 -12.22
C LEU A 33 3.78 -12.43 -11.92
N THR A 34 3.53 -11.46 -12.81
CA THR A 34 3.88 -10.05 -12.54
C THR A 34 2.92 -9.38 -11.55
N ALA A 35 1.63 -9.74 -11.57
CA ALA A 35 0.62 -9.19 -10.66
C ALA A 35 0.72 -9.78 -9.24
N GLN A 36 1.15 -11.04 -9.11
CA GLN A 36 1.21 -11.75 -7.83
C GLN A 36 2.46 -11.47 -6.99
N ARG A 37 3.49 -10.78 -7.52
CA ARG A 37 4.70 -10.48 -6.72
C ARG A 37 4.65 -9.07 -6.10
N PRO A 38 4.45 -8.95 -4.78
CA PRO A 38 4.84 -7.75 -4.05
C PRO A 38 6.37 -7.62 -4.10
N ALA A 39 6.86 -6.38 -4.05
CA ALA A 39 8.27 -6.00 -3.97
C ALA A 39 9.05 -6.97 -3.08
N SER A 40 9.73 -7.95 -3.68
CA SER A 40 10.38 -9.03 -2.95
C SER A 40 11.74 -8.55 -2.46
N ARG A 41 11.94 -8.73 -1.15
CA ARG A 41 13.18 -8.54 -0.38
C ARG A 41 14.43 -8.99 -1.15
N ALA A 42 15.54 -8.29 -0.86
CA ALA A 42 16.88 -8.62 -1.34
C ALA A 42 17.24 -10.08 -0.98
N GLY A 43 17.24 -10.97 -1.97
CA GLY A 43 17.74 -12.34 -1.81
C GLY A 43 17.00 -13.44 -2.58
N ASP A 44 15.84 -13.18 -3.16
CA ASP A 44 15.05 -14.25 -3.79
C ASP A 44 15.35 -14.45 -5.29
N ARG A 45 15.23 -15.69 -5.78
CA ARG A 45 15.62 -16.13 -7.13
C ARG A 45 15.06 -15.21 -8.23
N PRO A 46 15.83 -14.92 -9.31
CA PRO A 46 15.42 -14.00 -10.35
C PRO A 46 14.05 -14.39 -10.89
N ALA A 47 13.14 -13.42 -10.92
CA ALA A 47 11.79 -13.62 -11.44
C ALA A 47 11.87 -14.29 -12.81
N ALA A 48 11.13 -15.39 -12.99
CA ALA A 48 10.97 -15.98 -14.30
C ALA A 48 10.33 -14.92 -15.20
N ARG A 49 11.13 -14.30 -16.05
CA ARG A 49 10.72 -13.32 -17.04
C ARG A 49 10.71 -14.00 -18.39
N LEU A 50 9.89 -13.51 -19.31
CA LEU A 50 10.02 -13.90 -20.71
C LEU A 50 11.40 -13.50 -21.20
N SER A 51 12.06 -14.43 -21.89
CA SER A 51 13.35 -14.24 -22.53
C SER A 51 13.28 -13.42 -23.82
N PHE A 52 12.07 -12.98 -24.19
CA PHE A 52 11.74 -12.28 -25.42
C PHE A 52 10.67 -11.19 -25.18
N PRO A 53 10.58 -10.18 -26.06
CA PRO A 53 9.67 -9.06 -25.89
C PRO A 53 8.20 -9.48 -26.02
N ARG A 54 7.33 -8.92 -25.18
CA ARG A 54 5.88 -9.21 -25.16
C ARG A 54 5.20 -8.87 -26.49
N GLU A 55 5.66 -7.81 -27.13
CA GLU A 55 5.09 -7.28 -28.37
C GLU A 55 5.13 -8.30 -29.51
N SER A 56 6.19 -9.10 -29.62
CA SER A 56 6.29 -10.12 -30.66
C SER A 56 5.36 -11.30 -30.41
N LEU A 57 5.08 -11.62 -29.15
CA LEU A 57 4.12 -12.66 -28.77
C LEU A 57 2.69 -12.26 -29.14
N ILE A 58 2.28 -11.04 -28.79
CA ILE A 58 0.94 -10.51 -29.11
C ILE A 58 0.75 -10.45 -30.63
N LEU A 59 1.76 -9.97 -31.36
CA LEU A 59 1.74 -9.94 -32.82
C LEU A 59 1.63 -11.35 -33.42
N CYS A 60 2.40 -12.31 -32.92
CA CYS A 60 2.34 -13.67 -33.43
C CYS A 60 0.99 -14.33 -33.15
N ASN A 61 0.42 -14.11 -31.96
CA ASN A 61 -0.92 -14.59 -31.61
C ASN A 61 -1.99 -14.04 -32.55
N THR A 62 -1.99 -12.72 -32.76
CA THR A 62 -2.94 -12.04 -33.66
C THR A 62 -2.79 -12.50 -35.11
N LEU A 63 -1.56 -12.65 -35.62
CA LEU A 63 -1.33 -13.19 -36.96
C LEU A 63 -1.85 -14.63 -37.10
N CYS A 64 -1.60 -15.50 -36.12
CA CYS A 64 -2.12 -16.87 -36.13
C CYS A 64 -3.66 -16.87 -36.18
N ARG A 65 -4.34 -16.03 -35.38
CA ARG A 65 -5.81 -15.91 -35.39
C ARG A 65 -6.33 -15.46 -36.76
N ILE A 66 -5.69 -14.48 -37.39
CA ILE A 66 -6.05 -14.02 -38.74
C ILE A 66 -5.90 -15.16 -39.77
N VAL A 67 -4.77 -15.88 -39.73
CA VAL A 67 -4.52 -17.00 -40.66
C VAL A 67 -5.54 -18.13 -40.46
N VAL A 68 -5.94 -18.43 -39.22
CA VAL A 68 -6.99 -19.42 -38.93
C VAL A 68 -8.32 -19.02 -39.58
N VAL A 69 -8.73 -17.76 -39.46
CA VAL A 69 -9.98 -17.27 -40.08
C VAL A 69 -9.89 -17.32 -41.61
N ILE A 70 -8.74 -16.94 -42.19
CA ILE A 70 -8.52 -17.01 -43.65
C ILE A 70 -8.58 -18.45 -44.16
N ILE A 71 -7.89 -19.40 -43.51
CA ILE A 71 -7.91 -20.80 -43.92
C ILE A 71 -9.30 -21.41 -43.73
N ALA A 72 -9.99 -21.11 -42.64
CA ALA A 72 -11.35 -21.60 -42.38
C ALA A 72 -12.34 -21.11 -43.44
N THR A 73 -12.27 -19.83 -43.81
CA THR A 73 -13.12 -19.25 -44.85
C THR A 73 -12.82 -19.82 -46.23
N LEU A 74 -11.54 -19.98 -46.60
CA LEU A 74 -11.13 -20.63 -47.86
C LEU A 74 -11.57 -22.09 -47.92
N LEU A 75 -11.40 -22.85 -46.84
CA LEU A 75 -11.83 -24.25 -46.78
C LEU A 75 -13.34 -24.38 -46.92
N SER A 76 -14.09 -23.48 -46.29
CA SER A 76 -15.55 -23.51 -46.37
C SER A 76 -16.09 -23.10 -47.74
N LEU A 77 -15.40 -22.21 -48.46
CA LEU A 77 -15.71 -21.90 -49.87
C LEU A 77 -15.52 -23.13 -50.77
N LEU A 78 -14.47 -23.91 -50.54
CA LEU A 78 -14.17 -25.12 -51.31
C LEU A 78 -15.18 -26.24 -51.06
N LEU A 79 -15.70 -26.37 -49.84
CA LEU A 79 -16.59 -27.48 -49.45
C LEU A 79 -18.09 -27.18 -49.62
N TRP A 80 -18.54 -25.97 -49.31
CA TRP A 80 -19.96 -25.59 -49.25
C TRP A 80 -20.35 -24.47 -50.22
N GLY A 81 -19.43 -24.00 -51.07
CA GLY A 81 -19.70 -22.95 -52.06
C GLY A 81 -20.11 -21.62 -51.42
N ASN A 82 -21.09 -20.92 -52.02
CA ASN A 82 -21.39 -19.52 -51.70
C ASN A 82 -22.02 -19.29 -50.30
N HIS A 83 -22.61 -20.34 -49.70
CA HIS A 83 -23.15 -20.29 -48.34
C HIS A 83 -22.14 -20.76 -47.27
N GLY A 84 -20.95 -21.20 -47.63
CA GLY A 84 -19.92 -21.61 -46.66
C GLY A 84 -19.37 -20.49 -45.77
N PRO A 85 -19.03 -19.29 -46.29
CA PRO A 85 -18.23 -18.31 -45.53
C PRO A 85 -18.83 -17.84 -44.20
N TRP A 86 -20.16 -17.68 -44.11
CA TRP A 86 -20.81 -17.21 -42.89
C TRP A 86 -20.76 -18.27 -41.78
N LEU A 87 -20.96 -19.55 -42.12
CA LEU A 87 -20.79 -20.69 -41.21
C LEU A 87 -19.34 -20.84 -40.78
N ALA A 88 -18.38 -20.65 -41.69
CA ALA A 88 -16.95 -20.73 -41.38
C ALA A 88 -16.51 -19.60 -40.44
N CYS A 89 -17.01 -18.38 -40.65
CA CYS A 89 -16.72 -17.24 -39.80
C CYS A 89 -17.25 -17.49 -38.37
N LEU A 90 -18.52 -17.90 -38.25
CA LEU A 90 -19.12 -18.20 -36.95
C LEU A 90 -18.42 -19.39 -36.26
N GLY A 91 -18.17 -20.47 -36.99
CA GLY A 91 -17.50 -21.65 -36.46
C GLY A 91 -16.06 -21.38 -36.01
N SER A 92 -15.28 -20.65 -36.82
CA SER A 92 -13.92 -20.26 -36.45
C SER A 92 -13.87 -19.28 -35.28
N ALA A 93 -14.84 -18.35 -35.18
CA ALA A 93 -14.96 -17.44 -34.03
C ALA A 93 -15.23 -18.21 -32.73
N VAL A 94 -16.20 -19.14 -32.73
CA VAL A 94 -16.49 -19.98 -31.55
C VAL A 94 -15.29 -20.85 -31.19
N ALA A 95 -14.65 -21.47 -32.19
CA ALA A 95 -13.48 -22.31 -31.96
C ALA A 95 -12.32 -21.51 -31.34
N LEU A 96 -12.02 -20.31 -31.86
CA LEU A 96 -10.97 -19.45 -31.30
C LEU A 96 -11.32 -18.96 -29.89
N LEU A 97 -12.57 -18.56 -29.63
CA LEU A 97 -12.99 -18.12 -28.30
C LEU A 97 -12.85 -19.23 -27.24
N VAL A 98 -13.28 -20.45 -27.57
CA VAL A 98 -13.25 -21.56 -26.62
C VAL A 98 -11.85 -22.15 -26.49
N LEU A 99 -11.23 -22.51 -27.62
CA LEU A 99 -9.97 -23.27 -27.64
C LEU A 99 -8.72 -22.39 -27.54
N ALA A 100 -8.74 -21.19 -28.13
CA ALA A 100 -7.58 -20.30 -28.14
C ALA A 100 -7.65 -19.19 -27.08
N ASP A 101 -8.80 -18.97 -26.44
CA ASP A 101 -8.96 -17.94 -25.40
C ASP A 101 -9.35 -18.53 -24.03
N TYR A 102 -10.53 -19.14 -23.92
CA TYR A 102 -11.09 -19.55 -22.62
C TYR A 102 -10.31 -20.69 -21.97
N LEU A 103 -10.05 -21.77 -22.71
CA LEU A 103 -9.31 -22.93 -22.22
C LEU A 103 -7.86 -22.60 -21.78
N PRO A 104 -7.04 -21.90 -22.58
CA PRO A 104 -5.67 -21.56 -22.19
C PRO A 104 -5.60 -20.59 -21.01
N ARG A 105 -6.56 -19.67 -20.86
CA ARG A 105 -6.65 -18.80 -19.67
C ARG A 105 -6.85 -19.61 -18.40
N LEU A 106 -7.71 -20.63 -18.43
CA LEU A 106 -7.94 -21.50 -17.29
C LEU A 106 -6.70 -22.35 -16.93
N LEU A 107 -5.98 -22.83 -17.94
CA LEU A 107 -4.73 -23.57 -17.76
C LEU A 107 -3.61 -22.68 -17.19
N ALA A 108 -3.47 -21.46 -17.72
CA ALA A 108 -2.49 -20.49 -17.26
C ALA A 108 -2.72 -20.06 -15.80
N ALA A 109 -3.99 -19.95 -15.38
CA ALA A 109 -4.34 -19.67 -13.99
C ALA A 109 -3.97 -20.80 -13.02
N ARG A 110 -3.99 -22.07 -13.48
CA ARG A 110 -3.66 -23.24 -12.64
C ARG A 110 -2.16 -23.50 -12.56
N TYR A 111 -1.41 -23.27 -13.64
CA TYR A 111 0.01 -23.60 -13.72
C TYR A 111 0.84 -22.48 -14.38
N PRO A 112 0.92 -21.28 -13.78
CA PRO A 112 1.55 -20.12 -14.42
C PRO A 112 3.06 -20.32 -14.65
N GLU A 113 3.79 -20.89 -13.70
CA GLU A 113 5.24 -21.10 -13.83
C GLU A 113 5.61 -22.10 -14.92
N ALA A 114 4.84 -23.21 -15.02
CA ALA A 114 5.07 -24.23 -16.03
C ALA A 114 4.82 -23.70 -17.44
N MET A 115 3.73 -22.93 -17.64
CA MET A 115 3.41 -22.33 -18.94
C MET A 115 4.48 -21.32 -19.36
N LEU A 116 4.97 -20.50 -18.43
CA LEU A 116 6.04 -19.55 -18.72
C LEU A 116 7.37 -20.26 -19.08
N ALA A 117 7.71 -21.36 -18.39
CA ALA A 117 8.89 -22.15 -18.68
C ALA A 117 8.82 -22.80 -20.08
N VAL A 118 7.66 -23.36 -20.44
CA VAL A 118 7.40 -23.90 -21.79
C VAL A 118 7.55 -22.80 -22.84
N GLY A 119 6.99 -21.60 -22.58
CA GLY A 119 7.17 -20.44 -23.44
C GLY A 119 8.64 -20.08 -23.64
N ASN A 120 9.42 -19.99 -22.57
CA ASN A 120 10.85 -19.67 -22.68
C ASN A 120 11.66 -20.73 -23.45
N ALA A 121 11.35 -22.01 -23.26
CA ALA A 121 12.06 -23.10 -23.94
C ALA A 121 11.69 -23.22 -25.42
N LEU A 122 10.40 -23.12 -25.76
CA LEU A 122 9.90 -23.38 -27.11
C LEU A 122 9.90 -22.13 -28.00
N LEU A 123 9.63 -20.96 -27.42
CA LEU A 123 9.35 -19.74 -28.17
C LEU A 123 10.47 -18.69 -28.15
N GLY A 124 11.55 -18.93 -27.40
CA GLY A 124 12.65 -17.97 -27.23
C GLY A 124 13.39 -17.58 -28.52
N ILE A 125 13.69 -18.54 -29.39
CA ILE A 125 14.39 -18.31 -30.67
C ILE A 125 13.45 -17.73 -31.74
N PRO A 126 12.26 -18.32 -32.02
CA PRO A 126 11.42 -17.83 -33.12
C PRO A 126 10.88 -16.42 -32.88
N LEU A 127 10.50 -16.07 -31.64
CA LEU A 127 9.95 -14.73 -31.34
C LEU A 127 11.00 -13.62 -31.36
N LYS A 128 12.30 -13.94 -31.22
CA LYS A 128 13.40 -12.98 -31.43
C LYS A 128 13.58 -12.62 -32.90
N ILE A 129 13.30 -13.55 -33.82
CA ILE A 129 13.36 -13.29 -35.27
C ILE A 129 12.20 -12.39 -35.72
N VAL A 130 11.04 -12.51 -35.08
CA VAL A 130 9.84 -11.68 -35.38
C VAL A 130 9.92 -10.29 -34.74
N TYR A 131 10.83 -10.08 -33.79
CA TYR A 131 11.00 -8.81 -33.09
C TYR A 131 11.15 -7.56 -33.99
N PRO A 132 12.02 -7.50 -35.02
CA PRO A 132 12.14 -6.31 -35.86
C PRO A 132 10.82 -5.92 -36.56
N ALA A 133 9.98 -6.90 -36.89
CA ALA A 133 8.66 -6.64 -37.47
C ALA A 133 7.69 -6.08 -36.42
N ALA A 134 7.72 -6.62 -35.20
CA ALA A 134 6.92 -6.09 -34.08
C ALA A 134 7.29 -4.65 -33.72
N TRP A 135 8.59 -4.35 -33.68
CA TRP A 135 9.10 -3.01 -33.43
C TRP A 135 8.64 -2.00 -34.48
N LEU A 136 8.67 -2.37 -35.76
CA LEU A 136 8.22 -1.50 -36.86
C LEU A 136 6.73 -1.16 -36.75
N LEU A 137 5.90 -2.14 -36.39
CA LEU A 137 4.46 -1.96 -36.20
C LEU A 137 4.13 -1.13 -34.95
N ASN A 138 4.87 -1.32 -33.85
CA ASN A 138 4.70 -0.46 -32.68
C ASN A 138 5.16 0.97 -32.96
N GLY A 139 6.22 1.14 -33.75
CA GLY A 139 6.68 2.44 -34.25
C GLY A 139 5.62 3.17 -35.08
N SER A 140 4.89 2.46 -35.95
CA SER A 140 3.81 3.06 -36.74
C SER A 140 2.60 3.42 -35.89
N ALA A 141 2.24 2.59 -34.89
CA ALA A 141 1.19 2.92 -33.92
C ALA A 141 1.52 4.18 -33.12
N ARG A 142 2.77 4.33 -32.64
CA ARG A 142 3.24 5.53 -31.93
C ARG A 142 3.23 6.77 -32.82
N LEU A 143 3.56 6.64 -34.10
CA LEU A 143 3.49 7.73 -35.08
C LEU A 143 2.05 8.22 -35.29
N LEU A 144 1.09 7.29 -35.35
CA LEU A 144 -0.34 7.58 -35.49
C LEU A 144 -0.95 8.18 -34.22
N LEU A 145 -0.46 7.81 -33.04
CA LEU A 145 -0.90 8.32 -31.74
C LEU A 145 -0.26 9.68 -31.36
N LYS A 146 0.92 9.99 -31.92
CA LYS A 146 1.63 11.27 -31.70
C LYS A 146 0.77 12.54 -31.88
N PRO A 147 -0.12 12.65 -32.88
CA PRO A 147 -1.02 13.80 -33.00
C PRO A 147 -2.17 13.85 -31.97
N PHE A 148 -2.52 12.73 -31.32
CA PHE A 148 -3.61 12.68 -30.32
C PHE A 148 -3.14 12.90 -28.87
N ILE A 149 -1.83 12.88 -28.62
CA ILE A 149 -1.24 13.05 -27.27
C ILE A 149 -0.98 14.54 -26.94
N SER A 150 -1.05 15.44 -27.91
CA SER A 150 -0.77 16.86 -27.69
C SER A 150 -2.00 17.64 -27.20
N LYS A 151 -2.27 17.54 -25.89
CA LYS A 151 -2.91 18.59 -25.02
C LYS A 151 -3.18 18.14 -23.56
N ALA A 152 -2.41 17.21 -23.01
CA ALA A 152 -2.30 17.07 -21.55
C ALA A 152 -1.00 17.73 -21.10
N GLY A 153 -1.10 18.61 -20.10
CA GLY A 153 -0.06 19.54 -19.66
C GLY A 153 1.29 18.89 -19.34
N ALA A 154 2.33 19.67 -19.59
CA ALA A 154 3.73 19.33 -19.43
C ALA A 154 4.09 18.90 -18.00
N VAL A 155 4.57 17.67 -17.85
CA VAL A 155 5.59 17.31 -16.86
C VAL A 155 6.64 16.47 -17.59
N ARG A 156 7.89 16.92 -17.51
CA ARG A 156 9.07 16.19 -17.98
C ARG A 156 9.18 14.87 -17.20
N GLN A 157 8.94 13.75 -17.86
CA GLN A 157 9.44 12.45 -17.43
C GLN A 157 10.50 12.01 -18.45
N SER A 158 11.76 12.10 -18.04
CA SER A 158 12.87 11.46 -18.73
C SER A 158 12.73 9.94 -18.62
N ASP A 159 13.13 9.27 -19.70
CA ASP A 159 13.10 7.83 -19.92
C ASP A 159 13.63 7.00 -18.72
N GLU A 160 12.81 6.06 -18.23
CA GLU A 160 13.07 4.60 -18.18
C GLU A 160 11.94 3.92 -17.36
N ASP A 161 11.45 2.79 -17.89
CA ASP A 161 10.54 1.82 -17.26
C ASP A 161 9.19 2.30 -16.70
N MET A 162 8.27 2.69 -17.61
CA MET A 162 6.84 2.71 -17.30
C MET A 162 6.20 1.38 -17.77
N PRO A 163 5.50 0.61 -16.90
CA PRO A 163 4.71 -0.53 -17.35
C PRO A 163 3.57 -0.01 -18.24
N PRO A 164 3.16 -0.76 -19.27
CA PRO A 164 2.13 -0.29 -20.19
C PRO A 164 0.81 -0.12 -19.44
N VAL A 165 0.30 1.10 -19.52
CA VAL A 165 -1.00 1.56 -19.01
C VAL A 165 -2.10 0.59 -19.46
N ASP A 166 -2.77 0.01 -18.47
CA ASP A 166 -4.00 -0.74 -18.63
C ASP A 166 -5.07 0.20 -19.22
N LEU A 167 -5.51 -0.11 -20.44
CA LEU A 167 -6.78 0.36 -20.96
C LEU A 167 -7.88 -0.53 -20.40
N GLU A 168 -8.16 -0.36 -19.11
CA GLU A 168 -9.43 -0.80 -18.53
C GLU A 168 -10.54 0.23 -18.82
N GLU A 169 -11.74 -0.30 -18.95
CA GLU A 169 -12.98 0.36 -19.35
C GLU A 169 -13.28 1.67 -18.58
N PRO A 170 -14.07 2.60 -19.15
CA PRO A 170 -14.42 3.84 -18.48
C PRO A 170 -15.43 3.57 -17.37
N GLY A 171 -14.94 3.31 -16.17
CA GLY A 171 -15.77 3.07 -14.99
C GLY A 171 -14.95 3.14 -13.70
N LYS A 172 -14.83 4.36 -13.16
CA LYS A 172 -14.41 4.71 -11.79
C LYS A 172 -14.20 3.55 -10.80
N GLU A 173 -13.00 3.45 -10.21
CA GLU A 173 -12.81 3.43 -8.74
C GLU A 173 -11.32 3.36 -8.34
N HIS A 174 -10.83 4.52 -7.87
CA HIS A 174 -9.82 4.79 -6.83
C HIS A 174 -8.51 3.99 -6.72
N SER A 175 -7.42 4.78 -6.81
CA SER A 175 -6.03 4.54 -6.37
C SER A 175 -5.86 4.07 -4.91
N THR A 176 -6.94 3.89 -4.14
CA THR A 176 -6.93 3.50 -2.72
C THR A 176 -6.74 1.99 -2.51
N ARG A 177 -7.11 1.17 -3.49
CA ARG A 177 -7.13 -0.31 -3.33
C ARG A 177 -5.75 -0.95 -3.04
N PRO A 178 -4.64 -0.52 -3.67
CA PRO A 178 -3.32 -1.08 -3.39
C PRO A 178 -2.85 -0.77 -1.96
N GLN A 179 -3.12 0.44 -1.47
CA GLN A 179 -2.68 0.91 -0.14
C GLN A 179 -3.42 0.20 1.00
N LEU A 180 -4.74 0.01 0.84
CA LEU A 180 -5.54 -0.74 1.81
C LEU A 180 -5.10 -2.20 1.93
N LEU A 181 -4.80 -2.85 0.80
CA LEU A 181 -4.32 -4.24 0.82
C LEU A 181 -2.94 -4.36 1.50
N SER A 182 -2.06 -3.37 1.34
CA SER A 182 -0.80 -3.34 2.10
C SER A 182 -0.99 -3.07 3.59
N GLY A 183 -1.91 -2.16 3.98
CA GLY A 183 -2.19 -1.85 5.38
C GLY A 183 -2.81 -3.03 6.14
N ILE A 184 -3.70 -3.79 5.49
CA ILE A 184 -4.26 -5.02 6.08
C ILE A 184 -3.16 -6.06 6.37
N HIS A 185 -2.18 -6.23 5.48
CA HIS A 185 -1.05 -7.14 5.72
C HIS A 185 -0.05 -6.61 6.75
N ALA A 186 0.01 -5.28 6.97
CA ALA A 186 0.89 -4.69 7.99
C ALA A 186 0.39 -5.02 9.41
N LEU A 187 -0.94 -5.09 9.62
CA LEU A 187 -1.54 -5.43 10.92
C LEU A 187 -1.06 -6.75 11.52
N ASP A 188 -0.64 -7.72 10.70
CA ASP A 188 -0.21 -9.04 11.16
C ASP A 188 1.12 -8.99 11.93
N ASN A 189 1.95 -7.97 11.68
CA ASN A 189 3.28 -7.81 12.30
C ASN A 189 3.36 -6.64 13.30
N ILE A 190 2.23 -6.00 13.61
CA ILE A 190 2.18 -4.82 14.49
C ILE A 190 1.36 -5.17 15.73
N THR A 191 1.84 -4.71 16.87
CA THR A 191 1.21 -4.89 18.19
C THR A 191 0.56 -3.60 18.69
N VAL A 192 -0.27 -3.71 19.71
CA VAL A 192 -0.86 -2.57 20.41
C VAL A 192 0.22 -1.64 20.97
N ASN A 193 1.37 -2.20 21.40
CA ASN A 193 2.50 -1.43 21.91
C ASN A 193 3.03 -0.38 20.94
N ASP A 194 2.92 -0.66 19.64
CA ASP A 194 3.54 0.12 18.57
C ASP A 194 2.73 1.36 18.14
N ILE A 195 1.44 1.39 18.48
CA ILE A 195 0.50 2.47 18.11
C ILE A 195 -0.16 3.12 19.33
N LEU A 196 0.15 2.67 20.55
CA LEU A 196 -0.49 3.22 21.74
C LEU A 196 -0.14 4.70 21.90
N VAL A 197 -1.10 5.46 22.42
CA VAL A 197 -0.86 6.83 22.89
C VAL A 197 -0.24 6.72 24.29
N PRO A 198 1.01 7.18 24.50
CA PRO A 198 1.70 7.07 25.78
C PRO A 198 0.95 7.78 26.91
N ARG A 199 1.03 7.25 28.13
CA ARG A 199 0.35 7.82 29.31
C ARG A 199 0.56 9.33 29.52
N SER A 200 1.70 9.88 29.11
CA SER A 200 2.02 11.32 29.23
C SER A 200 1.19 12.20 28.31
N GLU A 201 0.63 11.64 27.25
CA GLU A 201 -0.17 12.34 26.23
C GLU A 201 -1.67 12.01 26.36
N VAL A 202 -2.04 11.19 27.35
CA VAL A 202 -3.43 10.82 27.58
C VAL A 202 -4.14 11.92 28.35
N ASP A 203 -5.07 12.61 27.67
CA ASP A 203 -6.06 13.46 28.31
C ASP A 203 -7.08 12.58 29.06
N GLY A 204 -7.25 12.78 30.37
CA GLY A 204 -8.27 12.11 31.17
C GLY A 204 -8.83 12.99 32.28
N ILE A 205 -9.87 12.52 32.95
CA ILE A 205 -10.59 13.23 34.01
C ILE A 205 -10.24 12.63 35.35
N ASN A 206 -9.73 13.46 36.25
CA ASN A 206 -9.53 13.08 37.65
C ASN A 206 -10.81 13.34 38.45
N LEU A 207 -11.32 12.31 39.13
CA LEU A 207 -12.52 12.43 39.96
C LEU A 207 -12.27 13.14 41.30
N ASP A 208 -11.02 13.29 41.70
CA ASP A 208 -10.63 14.03 42.90
C ASP A 208 -10.68 15.56 42.69
N ASP A 209 -10.77 16.02 41.44
CA ASP A 209 -10.84 17.43 41.09
C ASP A 209 -12.25 18.00 41.35
N PRO A 210 -12.38 19.31 41.67
CA PRO A 210 -13.69 19.93 41.84
C PRO A 210 -14.50 19.87 40.53
N ILE A 211 -15.81 19.66 40.65
CA ILE A 211 -16.69 19.44 39.50
C ILE A 211 -16.69 20.61 38.52
N GLU A 212 -16.46 21.83 39.01
CA GLU A 212 -16.35 23.04 38.20
C GLU A 212 -15.16 22.96 37.22
N ASP A 213 -14.01 22.46 37.68
CA ASP A 213 -12.81 22.30 36.87
C ASP A 213 -12.99 21.17 35.83
N ILE A 214 -13.64 20.07 36.23
CA ILE A 214 -14.01 18.97 35.33
C ILE A 214 -14.94 19.48 34.22
N ILE A 215 -15.93 20.31 34.54
CA ILE A 215 -16.84 20.92 33.56
C ILE A 215 -16.07 21.81 32.57
N VAL A 216 -15.12 22.62 33.06
CA VAL A 216 -14.28 23.47 32.20
C VAL A 216 -13.42 22.61 31.26
N GLN A 217 -12.79 21.55 31.79
CA GLN A 217 -12.00 20.61 31.00
C GLN A 217 -12.85 19.93 29.92
N LEU A 218 -14.04 19.45 30.28
CA LEU A 218 -14.98 18.81 29.35
C LEU A 218 -15.47 19.74 28.23
N ARG A 219 -15.62 21.03 28.52
CA ARG A 219 -16.00 22.03 27.51
C ARG A 219 -14.89 22.32 26.51
N ASN A 220 -13.64 22.26 26.94
CA ASN A 220 -12.47 22.54 26.11
C ASN A 220 -11.93 21.31 25.39
N SER A 221 -12.25 20.11 25.88
CA SER A 221 -11.77 18.86 25.28
C SER A 221 -12.36 18.62 23.89
N LYS A 222 -11.46 18.29 22.94
CA LYS A 222 -11.83 17.86 21.58
C LYS A 222 -12.07 16.35 21.48
N ARG A 223 -11.77 15.60 22.55
CA ARG A 223 -11.80 14.13 22.56
C ARG A 223 -13.23 13.62 22.82
N THR A 224 -13.59 12.53 22.14
CA THR A 224 -14.93 11.92 22.29
C THR A 224 -15.01 10.96 23.47
N ARG A 225 -13.87 10.37 23.85
CA ARG A 225 -13.75 9.40 24.95
C ARG A 225 -12.58 9.81 25.81
N LEU A 226 -12.78 9.80 27.12
CA LEU A 226 -11.78 10.17 28.11
C LEU A 226 -11.77 9.09 29.21
N PRO A 227 -10.60 8.58 29.61
CA PRO A 227 -10.48 7.79 30.83
C PRO A 227 -10.80 8.67 32.04
N VAL A 228 -11.46 8.06 33.01
CA VAL A 228 -11.85 8.64 34.29
C VAL A 228 -11.15 7.85 35.37
N PHE A 229 -10.35 8.54 36.19
CA PHE A 229 -9.47 7.92 37.17
C PHE A 229 -9.45 8.72 38.48
N HIS A 230 -8.89 8.11 39.52
CA HIS A 230 -8.63 8.76 40.81
C HIS A 230 -7.13 8.97 40.98
N SER A 231 -6.71 10.23 41.17
CA SER A 231 -5.33 10.66 41.44
C SER A 231 -4.28 10.33 40.36
N ASP A 232 -4.23 9.10 39.85
CA ASP A 232 -3.30 8.58 38.85
C ASP A 232 -4.06 7.74 37.79
N ILE A 233 -3.57 7.78 36.56
CA ILE A 233 -4.11 7.05 35.41
C ILE A 233 -4.02 5.53 35.58
N ASN A 234 -3.18 5.03 36.50
CA ASN A 234 -3.16 3.63 36.89
C ASN A 234 -4.47 3.18 37.57
N GLN A 235 -5.22 4.11 38.16
CA GLN A 235 -6.47 3.85 38.86
C GLN A 235 -7.68 4.27 38.01
N VAL A 236 -7.77 3.74 36.78
CA VAL A 236 -8.93 3.97 35.91
C VAL A 236 -10.16 3.27 36.49
N GLU A 237 -11.17 4.06 36.83
CA GLU A 237 -12.47 3.55 37.24
C GLU A 237 -13.38 3.34 36.02
N ALA A 238 -13.37 4.28 35.07
CA ALA A 238 -14.30 4.25 33.95
C ALA A 238 -13.81 5.00 32.71
N VAL A 239 -14.58 4.91 31.62
CA VAL A 239 -14.39 5.67 30.39
C VAL A 239 -15.63 6.51 30.13
N LEU A 240 -15.47 7.82 30.07
CA LEU A 240 -16.55 8.77 29.78
C LEU A 240 -16.70 8.97 28.27
N ASN A 241 -17.94 8.92 27.77
CA ASN A 241 -18.27 9.39 26.45
C ASN A 241 -18.75 10.85 26.51
N THR A 242 -17.91 11.79 26.08
CA THR A 242 -18.20 13.23 26.20
C THR A 242 -19.48 13.63 25.47
N ARG A 243 -19.90 12.90 24.43
CA ARG A 243 -21.17 13.14 23.71
C ARG A 243 -22.40 12.93 24.60
N GLN A 244 -22.34 12.04 25.59
CA GLN A 244 -23.46 11.77 26.48
C GLN A 244 -23.64 12.88 27.52
N VAL A 245 -22.57 13.57 27.94
CA VAL A 245 -22.64 14.64 28.94
C VAL A 245 -22.68 16.04 28.34
N ARG A 246 -22.38 16.20 27.04
CA ARG A 246 -22.26 17.52 26.39
C ARG A 246 -23.50 18.40 26.49
N HIS A 247 -24.69 17.80 26.58
CA HIS A 247 -25.96 18.53 26.73
C HIS A 247 -26.20 19.07 28.14
N LEU A 248 -25.45 18.59 29.15
CA LEU A 248 -25.55 19.00 30.56
C LEU A 248 -24.52 20.09 30.93
N LEU A 249 -23.54 20.34 30.06
CA LEU A 249 -22.50 21.34 30.26
C LEU A 249 -22.99 22.81 30.22
N PRO A 250 -23.96 23.22 29.38
CA PRO A 250 -24.40 24.63 29.30
C PRO A 250 -25.13 25.11 30.56
N ASP A 251 -25.89 24.23 31.20
CA ASP A 251 -26.77 24.59 32.32
C ASP A 251 -26.12 24.42 33.71
N ALA A 252 -24.82 24.06 33.75
CA ALA A 252 -24.08 23.73 34.98
C ALA A 252 -24.79 22.69 35.88
N SER A 253 -25.65 21.86 35.28
CA SER A 253 -26.44 20.83 35.97
C SER A 253 -25.70 19.50 36.10
N LEU A 254 -24.48 19.42 35.58
CA LEU A 254 -23.63 18.24 35.66
C LEU A 254 -23.25 17.97 37.12
N THR A 255 -23.72 16.86 37.67
CA THR A 255 -23.34 16.36 39.00
C THR A 255 -22.44 15.13 38.84
N LEU A 256 -21.56 14.85 39.81
CA LEU A 256 -20.71 13.65 39.81
C LEU A 256 -21.48 12.33 39.53
N PRO A 257 -22.65 12.06 40.15
CA PRO A 257 -23.45 10.87 39.85
C PRO A 257 -23.94 10.83 38.39
N ALA A 258 -24.28 11.98 37.81
CA ALA A 258 -24.71 12.07 36.42
C ALA A 258 -23.53 11.79 35.47
N LEU A 259 -22.33 12.26 35.80
CA LEU A 259 -21.11 11.93 35.06
C LEU A 259 -20.82 10.43 35.10
N LEU A 260 -20.82 9.82 36.29
CA LEU A 260 -20.60 8.37 36.45
C LEU A 260 -21.67 7.54 35.72
N SER A 261 -22.91 8.01 35.65
CA SER A 261 -23.98 7.32 34.89
C SER A 261 -23.75 7.31 33.37
N ALA A 262 -22.98 8.28 32.86
CA ALA A 262 -22.58 8.37 31.46
C ALA A 262 -21.23 7.68 31.17
N CYS A 263 -20.59 7.11 32.20
CA CYS A 263 -19.37 6.36 32.07
C CYS A 263 -19.65 4.88 31.75
N HIS A 264 -18.68 4.26 31.08
CA HIS A 264 -18.68 2.83 30.78
C HIS A 264 -17.47 2.16 31.43
N GLU A 265 -17.61 0.88 31.76
CA GLU A 265 -16.52 0.08 32.32
C GLU A 265 -15.28 0.09 31.40
N PRO A 266 -14.07 0.27 31.96
CA PRO A 266 -12.84 0.32 31.18
C PRO A 266 -12.54 -1.06 30.58
N TYR A 267 -11.95 -1.05 29.38
CA TYR A 267 -11.55 -2.26 28.69
C TYR A 267 -10.02 -2.32 28.64
N PHE A 268 -9.43 -3.34 29.24
CA PHE A 268 -7.97 -3.49 29.35
C PHE A 268 -7.42 -4.41 28.27
N VAL A 269 -6.26 -4.05 27.74
CA VAL A 269 -5.61 -4.71 26.60
C VAL A 269 -4.12 -4.89 26.92
N PRO A 270 -3.57 -6.10 26.84
CA PRO A 270 -2.12 -6.30 26.97
C PRO A 270 -1.35 -5.63 25.83
N GLU A 271 -0.19 -5.04 26.11
CA GLU A 271 0.63 -4.36 25.09
C GLU A 271 1.08 -5.27 23.93
N SER A 272 1.31 -6.55 24.21
CA SER A 272 1.76 -7.55 23.23
C SER A 272 0.65 -8.04 22.29
N THR A 273 -0.58 -7.54 22.45
CA THR A 273 -1.73 -7.96 21.63
C THR A 273 -1.53 -7.54 20.17
N PRO A 274 -1.66 -8.45 19.19
CA PRO A 274 -1.61 -8.08 17.77
C PRO A 274 -2.77 -7.17 17.36
N LEU A 275 -2.53 -6.19 16.48
CA LEU A 275 -3.57 -5.24 16.07
C LEU A 275 -4.76 -5.88 15.38
N GLN A 276 -4.53 -6.90 14.56
CA GLN A 276 -5.61 -7.65 13.91
C GLN A 276 -6.56 -8.27 14.94
N LEU A 277 -6.01 -8.84 16.01
CA LEU A 277 -6.78 -9.44 17.09
C LEU A 277 -7.49 -8.35 17.91
N GLN A 278 -6.83 -7.23 18.16
CA GLN A 278 -7.42 -6.11 18.87
C GLN A 278 -8.57 -5.45 18.11
N LEU A 279 -8.46 -5.32 16.78
CA LEU A 279 -9.54 -4.84 15.91
C LEU A 279 -10.78 -5.73 16.03
N LEU A 280 -10.58 -7.05 15.99
CA LEU A 280 -11.64 -8.04 16.18
C LEU A 280 -12.26 -7.95 17.58
N ASN A 281 -11.45 -7.73 18.61
CA ASN A 281 -11.94 -7.58 19.99
C ASN A 281 -12.80 -6.32 20.15
N PHE A 282 -12.35 -5.18 19.62
CA PHE A 282 -13.15 -3.95 19.57
C PHE A 282 -14.47 -4.14 18.85
N HIS A 283 -14.47 -4.86 17.72
CA HIS A 283 -15.70 -5.16 16.99
C HIS A 283 -16.65 -6.06 17.80
N LYS A 284 -16.14 -7.16 18.38
CA LYS A 284 -16.96 -8.12 19.14
C LYS A 284 -17.56 -7.52 20.41
N GLN A 285 -16.77 -6.74 21.15
CA GLN A 285 -17.19 -6.15 22.41
C GLN A 285 -17.86 -4.78 22.23
N GLN A 286 -17.97 -4.27 21.00
CA GLN A 286 -18.49 -2.94 20.69
C GLN A 286 -17.76 -1.82 21.47
N ARG A 287 -16.46 -2.02 21.70
CA ARG A 287 -15.56 -1.05 22.36
C ARG A 287 -14.74 -0.30 21.31
N ARG A 288 -14.30 0.90 21.66
CA ARG A 288 -13.54 1.79 20.76
C ARG A 288 -12.33 2.46 21.42
N LEU A 289 -12.15 2.23 22.71
CA LEU A 289 -11.02 2.68 23.52
C LEU A 289 -10.63 1.50 24.40
N GLY A 290 -9.33 1.22 24.51
CA GLY A 290 -8.77 0.27 25.44
C GLY A 290 -7.63 0.91 26.24
N MET A 291 -7.54 0.57 27.52
CA MET A 291 -6.41 0.90 28.39
C MET A 291 -5.33 -0.16 28.15
N VAL A 292 -4.14 0.27 27.76
CA VAL A 292 -3.02 -0.63 27.48
C VAL A 292 -2.26 -0.88 28.77
N VAL A 293 -2.06 -2.16 29.11
CA VAL A 293 -1.37 -2.58 30.33
C VAL A 293 -0.17 -3.48 30.03
N ASP A 294 0.83 -3.40 30.90
CA ASP A 294 1.99 -4.31 30.90
C ASP A 294 1.69 -5.64 31.64
N GLU A 295 2.70 -6.48 31.85
CA GLU A 295 2.53 -7.75 32.56
C GLU A 295 2.30 -7.58 34.07
N TYR A 296 2.62 -6.42 34.62
CA TYR A 296 2.47 -6.09 36.04
C TYR A 296 1.13 -5.40 36.34
N GLY A 297 0.38 -5.05 35.30
CA GLY A 297 -0.92 -4.38 35.39
C GLY A 297 -0.82 -2.86 35.45
N GLU A 298 0.34 -2.28 35.17
CA GLU A 298 0.50 -0.82 35.06
C GLU A 298 -0.04 -0.31 33.71
N VAL A 299 -0.63 0.87 33.73
CA VAL A 299 -1.19 1.49 32.51
C VAL A 299 -0.08 2.21 31.75
N LEU A 300 0.24 1.68 30.57
CA LEU A 300 1.21 2.26 29.65
C LEU A 300 0.62 3.40 28.81
N GLY A 301 -0.69 3.36 28.58
CA GLY A 301 -1.38 4.32 27.73
C GLY A 301 -2.77 3.85 27.28
N ILE A 302 -3.22 4.37 26.15
CA ILE A 302 -4.49 3.99 25.52
C ILE A 302 -4.31 3.59 24.07
N VAL A 303 -5.26 2.80 23.56
CA VAL A 303 -5.39 2.48 22.14
C VAL A 303 -6.82 2.70 21.69
N THR A 304 -7.02 3.35 20.54
CA THR A 304 -8.36 3.58 19.98
C THR A 304 -8.60 2.74 18.72
N LEU A 305 -9.87 2.56 18.36
CA LEU A 305 -10.23 1.93 17.09
C LEU A 305 -9.77 2.81 15.92
N GLU A 306 -9.85 4.13 16.10
CA GLU A 306 -9.44 5.12 15.13
C GLU A 306 -7.96 4.99 14.76
N ASP A 307 -7.05 4.80 15.74
CA ASP A 307 -5.61 4.60 15.51
C ASP A 307 -5.32 3.30 14.73
N ILE A 308 -6.06 2.23 15.03
CA ILE A 308 -5.92 0.95 14.30
C ILE A 308 -6.38 1.11 12.84
N LEU A 309 -7.47 1.83 12.60
CA LEU A 309 -7.97 2.08 11.25
C LEU A 309 -7.03 2.99 10.46
N GLU A 310 -6.37 3.95 11.12
CA GLU A 310 -5.37 4.80 10.50
C GLU A 310 -4.18 3.99 9.96
N GLU A 311 -3.75 2.96 10.68
CA GLU A 311 -2.68 2.07 10.20
C GLU A 311 -3.09 1.28 8.94
N ILE A 312 -4.36 0.92 8.80
CA ILE A 312 -4.88 0.18 7.64
C ILE A 312 -5.06 1.07 6.43
N VAL A 313 -5.63 2.25 6.64
CA VAL A 313 -6.04 3.15 5.55
C VAL A 313 -4.89 4.04 5.10
N GLY A 314 -3.91 4.29 5.97
CA GLY A 314 -2.99 5.42 5.82
C GLY A 314 -3.73 6.73 6.12
N GLU A 315 -2.98 7.83 6.27
CA GLU A 315 -3.59 9.16 6.44
C GLU A 315 -4.53 9.41 5.27
N PHE A 316 -5.83 9.49 5.56
CA PHE A 316 -6.82 9.97 4.60
C PHE A 316 -6.34 11.32 4.08
N GLU A 317 -5.93 11.34 2.81
CA GLU A 317 -5.84 12.52 1.93
C GLU A 317 -5.72 13.87 2.65
N ASN A 318 -4.68 14.06 3.45
CA ASN A 318 -4.28 15.38 3.87
C ASN A 318 -2.94 15.67 3.22
N GLU A 319 -2.99 16.37 2.09
CA GLU A 319 -1.89 17.18 1.52
C GLU A 319 -1.45 18.32 2.48
N HIS A 320 -1.56 18.11 3.80
CA HIS A 320 -1.08 18.97 4.87
C HIS A 320 0.01 18.25 5.68
N SER A 321 0.87 17.48 5.00
CA SER A 321 2.03 16.80 5.58
C SER A 321 3.17 17.76 6.01
N LEU A 322 2.81 18.92 6.56
CA LEU A 322 3.68 19.89 7.22
C LEU A 322 3.12 20.34 8.59
N ASP A 323 1.96 19.83 9.03
CA ASP A 323 1.31 20.20 10.30
C ASP A 323 1.59 19.19 11.44
N ASN A 324 2.74 18.51 11.41
CA ASN A 324 3.20 17.85 12.65
C ASN A 324 3.74 18.96 13.57
N PRO A 325 3.10 19.26 14.72
CA PRO A 325 3.52 20.36 15.58
C PRO A 325 4.95 20.20 16.10
N HIS A 326 5.47 18.97 16.10
CA HIS A 326 6.80 18.64 16.58
C HIS A 326 7.90 18.77 15.51
N ILE A 327 7.56 19.05 14.24
CA ILE A 327 8.52 19.17 13.14
C ILE A 327 8.51 20.58 12.56
N HIS A 328 9.63 21.29 12.70
CA HIS A 328 9.81 22.62 12.17
C HIS A 328 10.86 22.62 11.04
N PRO A 329 10.44 22.74 9.77
CA PRO A 329 11.38 22.82 8.65
C PRO A 329 12.15 24.14 8.64
N GLN A 330 13.44 24.06 8.30
CA GLN A 330 14.35 25.21 8.20
C GLN A 330 14.68 25.49 6.72
N ALA A 331 14.99 26.75 6.39
CA ALA A 331 15.25 27.19 5.02
C ALA A 331 16.40 26.44 4.32
N ASP A 332 17.36 25.92 5.09
CA ASP A 332 18.55 25.22 4.60
C ASP A 332 18.31 23.71 4.32
N GLY A 333 17.06 23.24 4.42
CA GLY A 333 16.69 21.84 4.24
C GLY A 333 16.96 20.94 5.46
N ARG A 334 17.31 21.55 6.61
CA ARG A 334 17.36 20.87 7.91
C ARG A 334 16.00 20.94 8.60
N LEU A 335 15.75 20.02 9.53
CA LEU A 335 14.50 19.94 10.28
C LEU A 335 14.81 20.06 11.78
N VAL A 336 14.16 20.98 12.49
CA VAL A 336 14.19 21.02 13.95
C VAL A 336 13.02 20.20 14.45
N ILE A 337 13.31 19.15 15.21
CA ILE A 337 12.33 18.17 15.70
C ILE A 337 12.34 18.20 17.22
N GLU A 338 11.16 18.22 17.85
CA GLU A 338 11.04 18.10 19.30
C GLU A 338 11.39 16.67 19.77
N GLY A 339 12.10 16.55 20.88
CA GLY A 339 12.55 15.26 21.41
C GLY A 339 11.41 14.34 21.88
N ALA A 340 10.24 14.90 22.14
CA ALA A 340 9.02 14.15 22.44
C ALA A 340 8.41 13.47 21.20
N ALA A 341 8.79 13.88 19.98
CA ALA A 341 8.23 13.33 18.75
C ALA A 341 8.41 11.81 18.66
N SER A 342 7.35 11.11 18.27
CA SER A 342 7.35 9.67 18.04
C SER A 342 8.21 9.32 16.82
N ILE A 343 9.12 8.34 16.95
CA ILE A 343 9.95 7.88 15.83
C ILE A 343 9.08 7.35 14.69
N ARG A 344 7.95 6.72 15.03
CA ARG A 344 7.01 6.16 14.04
C ARG A 344 6.34 7.28 13.24
N GLU A 345 5.92 8.36 13.91
CA GLU A 345 5.37 9.54 13.24
C GLU A 345 6.41 10.24 12.37
N LEU A 346 7.65 10.36 12.83
CA LEU A 346 8.77 10.90 12.03
C LEU A 346 9.02 10.07 10.78
N ASN A 347 9.05 8.74 10.92
CA ASN A 347 9.21 7.81 9.80
C ASN A 347 8.04 7.91 8.80
N LYS A 348 6.81 8.04 9.29
CA LYS A 348 5.61 8.17 8.46
C LYS A 348 5.56 9.52 7.72
N SER A 349 5.71 10.63 8.44
CA SER A 349 5.59 12.00 7.91
C SER A 349 6.75 12.39 6.98
N LEU A 350 7.99 12.02 7.33
CA LEU A 350 9.18 12.39 6.57
C LEU A 350 9.61 11.30 5.57
N GLY A 351 8.94 10.15 5.56
CA GLY A 351 9.35 8.97 4.79
C GLY A 351 10.70 8.42 5.28
N TRP A 352 11.00 8.57 6.56
CA TRP A 352 12.26 8.12 7.16
C TRP A 352 12.23 6.66 7.58
N HIS A 353 13.41 6.10 7.80
CA HIS A 353 13.61 4.73 8.29
C HIS A 353 14.55 4.72 9.49
N LEU A 354 14.22 5.50 10.51
CA LEU A 354 14.85 5.41 11.83
C LEU A 354 14.45 4.07 12.49
N PRO A 355 15.34 3.48 13.32
CA PRO A 355 15.01 2.23 14.01
C PRO A 355 13.86 2.45 14.98
N CYS A 356 12.84 1.58 14.89
CA CYS A 356 11.67 1.58 15.77
C CYS A 356 11.73 0.45 16.82
N ASP A 357 12.72 -0.44 16.73
CA ASP A 357 12.89 -1.58 17.63
C ASP A 357 13.56 -1.08 18.92
N GLY A 358 12.77 -0.59 19.88
CA GLY A 358 13.22 -0.15 21.20
C GLY A 358 12.59 1.18 21.64
N PRO A 359 13.27 2.32 21.45
CA PRO A 359 12.82 3.61 21.97
C PRO A 359 11.66 4.15 21.12
N LYS A 360 10.64 4.74 21.76
CA LYS A 360 9.44 5.24 21.05
C LYS A 360 9.57 6.67 20.55
N THR A 361 10.37 7.48 21.25
CA THR A 361 10.54 8.92 20.98
C THR A 361 11.95 9.23 20.49
N LEU A 362 12.11 10.37 19.83
CA LEU A 362 13.41 10.84 19.37
C LEU A 362 14.41 11.02 20.53
N ASN A 363 13.95 11.51 21.68
CA ASN A 363 14.76 11.58 22.90
C ASN A 363 15.23 10.19 23.35
N GLY A 364 14.33 9.19 23.36
CA GLY A 364 14.69 7.82 23.69
C GLY A 364 15.74 7.28 22.74
N LEU A 365 15.58 7.51 21.44
CA LEU A 365 16.52 7.07 20.41
C LEU A 365 17.91 7.67 20.58
N VAL A 366 17.96 8.98 20.84
CA VAL A 366 19.22 9.71 21.05
C VAL A 366 19.89 9.25 22.34
N THR A 367 19.11 9.07 23.42
CA THR A 367 19.62 8.63 24.72
C THR A 367 20.15 7.20 24.67
N GLU A 368 19.47 6.30 23.97
CA GLU A 368 19.91 4.93 23.76
C GLU A 368 21.17 4.87 22.90
N ALA A 369 21.25 5.68 21.85
CA ALA A 369 22.44 5.75 20.99
C ALA A 369 23.67 6.34 21.69
N LEU A 370 23.49 7.22 22.68
CA LEU A 370 24.57 7.88 23.41
C LEU A 370 24.89 7.23 24.77
N GLU A 371 24.05 6.31 25.24
CA GLU A 371 24.06 5.70 26.59
C GLU A 371 24.10 6.71 27.76
N THR A 372 24.01 8.00 27.46
CA THR A 372 24.18 9.15 28.36
C THR A 372 23.40 10.33 27.80
N ILE A 373 22.92 11.22 28.67
CA ILE A 373 22.26 12.46 28.26
C ILE A 373 23.33 13.55 28.17
N PRO A 374 23.63 14.10 26.97
CA PRO A 374 24.72 15.03 26.82
C PRO A 374 24.38 16.42 27.37
N GLU A 375 25.31 17.03 28.10
CA GLU A 375 25.20 18.40 28.61
C GLU A 375 25.54 19.47 27.55
N SER A 376 25.94 19.06 26.35
CA SER A 376 26.40 19.95 25.27
C SER A 376 25.91 19.47 23.90
N ALA A 377 25.96 20.36 22.90
CA ALA A 377 25.55 20.04 21.54
C ALA A 377 26.42 18.91 20.96
N VAL A 378 25.83 17.73 20.81
CA VAL A 378 26.46 16.54 20.26
C VAL A 378 25.74 16.15 18.97
N CYS A 379 26.51 15.84 17.93
CA CYS A 379 26.00 15.31 16.67
C CYS A 379 26.24 13.81 16.61
N LEU A 380 25.16 13.05 16.43
CA LEU A 380 25.19 11.60 16.22
C LEU A 380 24.65 11.25 14.83
N LYS A 381 25.08 10.10 14.32
CA LYS A 381 24.66 9.58 13.02
C LYS A 381 23.94 8.25 13.21
N ILE A 382 22.67 8.20 12.82
CA ILE A 382 21.85 6.99 12.85
C ILE A 382 21.49 6.64 11.41
N GLY A 383 22.12 5.59 10.89
CA GLY A 383 21.97 5.17 9.48
C GLY A 383 22.38 6.27 8.50
N ARG A 384 21.39 6.83 7.80
CA ARG A 384 21.56 7.90 6.79
C ARG A 384 21.24 9.31 7.32
N TYR A 385 20.79 9.41 8.57
CA TYR A 385 20.35 10.64 9.21
C TYR A 385 21.42 11.14 10.18
N ARG A 386 21.64 12.44 10.21
CA ARG A 386 22.41 13.11 11.27
C ARG A 386 21.45 13.84 12.17
N LEU A 387 21.66 13.68 13.48
CA LEU A 387 20.88 14.29 14.54
C LEU A 387 21.87 15.09 15.40
N GLU A 388 21.68 16.39 15.50
CA GLU A 388 22.44 17.29 16.35
C GLU A 388 21.55 17.80 17.47
N ILE A 389 21.97 17.57 18.71
CA ILE A 389 21.21 17.97 19.89
C ILE A 389 21.39 19.47 20.06
N LEU A 390 20.29 20.21 19.99
CA LEU A 390 20.30 21.66 20.15
C LEU A 390 20.12 22.05 21.63
N GLU A 391 19.13 21.43 22.28
CA GLU A 391 18.71 21.78 23.63
C GLU A 391 18.44 20.51 24.44
N THR A 392 18.90 20.54 25.69
CA THR A 392 18.58 19.55 26.72
C THR A 392 17.97 20.29 27.92
N GLU A 393 16.81 19.83 28.38
CA GLU A 393 16.09 20.37 29.52
C GLU A 393 15.72 19.20 30.44
N ASP A 394 15.71 19.35 31.77
CA ASP A 394 15.25 18.33 32.72
C ASP A 394 15.75 16.89 32.46
N ASN A 395 17.04 16.72 32.15
CA ASN A 395 17.65 15.43 31.79
C ASN A 395 16.95 14.72 30.62
N ARG A 396 16.41 15.47 29.65
CA ARG A 396 15.88 14.95 28.39
C ARG A 396 16.32 15.83 27.23
N VAL A 397 16.47 15.22 26.07
CA VAL A 397 16.67 15.95 24.82
C VAL A 397 15.34 16.61 24.45
N SER A 398 15.30 17.95 24.41
CA SER A 398 14.09 18.71 24.09
C SER A 398 14.01 19.05 22.61
N ARG A 399 15.13 19.38 21.96
CA ARG A 399 15.16 19.74 20.53
C ARG A 399 16.37 19.17 19.81
N VAL A 400 16.13 18.65 18.61
CA VAL A 400 17.13 18.00 17.76
C VAL A 400 17.06 18.58 16.35
N LEU A 401 18.21 18.98 15.82
CA LEU A 401 18.36 19.32 14.41
C LEU A 401 18.70 18.06 13.60
N ALA A 402 17.87 17.73 12.62
CA ALA A 402 17.99 16.52 11.84
C ALA A 402 18.13 16.81 10.33
N TRP A 403 18.99 16.07 9.64
CA TRP A 403 19.15 16.18 8.18
C TRP A 403 19.68 14.90 7.53
N HIS A 404 19.44 14.77 6.22
CA HIS A 404 19.86 13.61 5.44
C HIS A 404 21.31 13.71 4.97
N THR A 405 22.05 12.59 4.99
CA THR A 405 23.47 12.53 4.59
C THR A 405 23.66 12.32 3.07
N SER A 406 22.75 12.79 2.22
CA SER A 406 22.97 12.78 0.76
C SER A 406 23.53 14.12 0.28
N ALA A 407 24.83 14.09 -0.03
CA ALA A 407 25.71 15.15 -0.55
C ALA A 407 26.22 16.21 0.46
N PRO A 408 27.52 16.59 0.39
CA PRO A 408 28.14 17.53 1.33
C PRO A 408 27.57 18.94 1.11
N PRO A 409 27.33 19.73 2.17
CA PRO A 409 27.03 21.14 1.98
C PRO A 409 28.22 21.81 1.31
N THR A 410 27.98 22.41 0.14
CA THR A 410 28.91 23.35 -0.48
C THR A 410 29.19 24.45 0.55
N PRO A 411 30.45 24.71 0.92
CA PRO A 411 30.74 25.81 1.84
C PRO A 411 30.28 27.13 1.21
N PRO A 412 29.80 28.09 2.02
CA PRO A 412 29.46 29.41 1.50
C PRO A 412 30.71 30.01 0.83
N SER A 413 30.55 30.46 -0.42
CA SER A 413 31.58 31.20 -1.14
C SER A 413 31.91 32.51 -0.40
N PRO A 414 33.19 32.92 -0.40
CA PRO A 414 33.70 34.03 0.40
C PRO A 414 33.15 35.40 0.03
#